data_AF-A0A3R6USY2-F1
#
_entry.id   AF-A0A3R6USY2-F1
#
_cell.length_a   1.000
_cell.length_b   1.000
_cell.length_c   1.000
_cell.angle_alpha   90.00
_cell.angle_beta   90.00
_cell.angle_gamma   90.00
#
_symmetry.space_group_name_H-M   'P 1'
#
loop_
_entity.id
_entity.type
_entity.pdbx_description
1 polymer ?
#
loop_
_entity_poly.entity_id
_entity_poly.type
_entity_poly.pdbx_seq_one_letter_code
_entity_poly.pdbx_strand_id
1 'polypeptide(L)'
;MNPFYHFRALSDKTYDRILFFCGLFLLLTELYKQCFLYFIIDHGHYDWWFFPFQLCSLPMYLCLLLPAFKPGPKKTAVYTFLQDFNLLGGLAALIVSDGFRGIHWTLTLHGYVWHMLLVCIGLFVFCGGRSDLSRKGYLRTLPLFFLSCAAAFLINILAPGHGQADMFYISPYYPSTQPVFHEIALYIGIMPANLLYLLTVCVGAAILHALFCKASAWLHIPQYKSR
;
A
#
# COMPACT_ATOMS: atom_id res chain seq x y z
N MET A 1 -1.82 -10.61 -31.26
CA MET A 1 -2.84 -10.48 -30.19
C MET A 1 -2.22 -9.71 -29.04
N ASN A 2 -2.90 -8.70 -28.50
CA ASN A 2 -2.38 -7.93 -27.37
C ASN A 2 -2.36 -8.85 -26.13
N PRO A 3 -1.20 -9.13 -25.49
CA PRO A 3 -1.09 -10.08 -24.37
C PRO A 3 -1.95 -9.67 -23.16
N PHE A 4 -2.34 -8.39 -23.06
CA PHE A 4 -3.21 -7.89 -21.99
C PHE A 4 -4.71 -8.18 -22.22
N TYR A 5 -5.10 -8.73 -23.38
CA TYR A 5 -6.51 -9.00 -23.71
C TYR A 5 -7.19 -9.91 -22.67
N HIS A 6 -6.50 -10.96 -22.20
CA HIS A 6 -7.08 -11.93 -21.28
C HIS A 6 -7.49 -11.31 -19.94
N PHE A 7 -6.66 -10.42 -19.37
CA PHE A 7 -6.96 -9.74 -18.11
C PHE A 7 -8.14 -8.77 -18.23
N ARG A 8 -8.37 -8.24 -19.44
CA ARG A 8 -9.37 -7.21 -19.71
C ARG A 8 -10.71 -7.80 -20.09
N ALA A 9 -10.69 -8.99 -20.69
CA ALA A 9 -11.87 -9.78 -20.97
C ALA A 9 -12.55 -10.31 -19.68
N LEU A 10 -11.87 -10.23 -18.53
CA LEU A 10 -12.45 -10.61 -17.24
C LEU A 10 -13.65 -9.72 -16.90
N SER A 11 -14.75 -10.36 -16.52
CA SER A 11 -15.91 -9.65 -15.97
C SER A 11 -15.52 -8.90 -14.69
N ASP A 12 -16.19 -7.78 -14.40
CA ASP A 12 -15.94 -6.98 -13.19
C ASP A 12 -16.06 -7.83 -11.92
N LYS A 13 -17.02 -8.76 -11.89
CA LYS A 13 -17.20 -9.71 -10.77
C LYS A 13 -16.01 -10.66 -10.60
N THR A 14 -15.49 -11.20 -11.70
CA THR A 14 -14.32 -12.11 -11.65
C THR A 14 -13.09 -11.34 -11.21
N TYR A 15 -12.92 -10.13 -11.72
CA TYR A 15 -11.81 -9.24 -11.40
C TYR A 15 -11.77 -8.90 -9.89
N ASP A 16 -12.92 -8.51 -9.35
CA ASP A 16 -13.08 -8.23 -7.92
C ASP A 16 -12.83 -9.45 -7.06
N ARG A 17 -13.28 -10.64 -7.49
CA ARG A 17 -13.03 -11.90 -6.77
C ARG A 17 -11.55 -12.23 -6.70
N ILE A 18 -10.80 -12.05 -7.79
CA ILE A 18 -9.35 -12.28 -7.79
C ILE A 18 -8.68 -11.37 -6.76
N LEU A 19 -8.97 -10.07 -6.81
CA LEU A 19 -8.40 -9.13 -5.84
C LEU A 19 -8.85 -9.43 -4.41
N PHE A 20 -10.12 -9.80 -4.20
CA PHE A 20 -10.64 -10.23 -2.91
C PHE A 20 -9.86 -11.42 -2.35
N PHE A 21 -9.58 -12.45 -3.16
CA PHE A 21 -8.76 -13.58 -2.72
C PHE A 21 -7.32 -13.21 -2.44
N CYS A 22 -6.73 -12.27 -3.19
CA CYS A 22 -5.44 -11.68 -2.83
C CYS A 22 -5.51 -11.00 -1.45
N GLY A 23 -6.56 -10.21 -1.20
CA GLY A 23 -6.81 -9.57 0.10
C GLY A 23 -6.99 -10.58 1.24
N LEU A 24 -7.70 -11.68 0.99
CA LEU A 24 -7.87 -12.77 1.96
C LEU A 24 -6.54 -13.48 2.25
N PHE A 25 -5.73 -13.73 1.23
CA PHE A 25 -4.40 -14.30 1.42
C PHE A 25 -3.50 -13.37 2.24
N LEU A 26 -3.52 -12.06 1.95
CA LEU A 26 -2.83 -11.05 2.76
C LEU A 26 -3.33 -11.10 4.21
N LEU A 27 -4.64 -11.13 4.44
CA LEU A 27 -5.19 -11.23 5.81
C LEU A 27 -4.72 -12.47 6.56
N LEU A 28 -4.78 -13.65 5.92
CA LEU A 28 -4.37 -14.89 6.57
C LEU A 28 -2.86 -14.90 6.89
N THR A 29 -2.03 -14.38 5.99
CA THR A 29 -0.59 -14.30 6.22
C THR A 29 -0.22 -13.22 7.24
N GLU A 30 -0.99 -12.12 7.31
CA GLU A 30 -0.87 -11.11 8.36
C GLU A 30 -1.24 -11.69 9.72
N LEU A 31 -2.35 -12.44 9.82
CA LEU A 31 -2.73 -13.12 11.07
C LEU A 31 -1.64 -14.11 11.51
N TYR A 32 -1.07 -14.88 10.57
CA TYR A 32 0.09 -15.72 10.85
C TYR A 32 1.26 -14.90 11.42
N LYS A 33 1.62 -13.78 10.78
CA LYS A 33 2.69 -12.88 11.25
C LYS A 33 2.43 -12.39 12.67
N GLN A 34 1.21 -11.91 12.95
CA GLN A 34 0.81 -11.42 14.27
C GLN A 34 0.87 -12.51 15.35
N CYS A 35 0.33 -13.70 15.06
CA CYS A 35 0.39 -14.82 16.00
C CYS A 35 1.84 -15.28 16.24
N PHE A 36 2.66 -15.33 15.18
CA PHE A 36 4.06 -15.75 15.30
C PHE A 36 4.86 -14.77 16.16
N LEU A 37 4.72 -13.46 15.92
CA LEU A 37 5.36 -12.43 16.74
C LEU A 37 4.91 -12.55 18.20
N TYR A 38 3.61 -12.53 18.44
CA TYR A 38 3.05 -12.55 19.80
C TYR A 38 3.44 -13.80 20.61
N PHE A 39 3.29 -14.99 20.04
CA PHE A 39 3.50 -16.24 20.77
C PHE A 39 4.95 -16.73 20.77
N ILE A 40 5.70 -16.51 19.69
CA ILE A 40 7.04 -17.10 19.51
C ILE A 40 8.15 -16.11 19.79
N ILE A 41 8.02 -14.85 19.33
CA ILE A 41 9.08 -13.84 19.44
C ILE A 41 8.96 -13.05 20.74
N ASP A 42 7.77 -12.51 21.02
CA ASP A 42 7.54 -11.55 22.11
C ASP A 42 6.94 -12.19 23.38
N HIS A 43 6.85 -13.52 23.41
CA HIS A 43 6.46 -14.32 24.58
C HIS A 43 5.18 -13.86 25.30
N GLY A 44 4.15 -13.47 24.55
CA GLY A 44 2.86 -13.02 25.08
C GLY A 44 2.74 -11.50 25.28
N HIS A 45 3.76 -10.73 24.89
CA HIS A 45 3.68 -9.27 24.80
C HIS A 45 3.43 -8.85 23.36
N TYR A 46 2.54 -7.88 23.15
CA TYR A 46 2.24 -7.39 21.80
C TYR A 46 3.08 -6.15 21.49
N ASP A 47 3.96 -6.26 20.50
CA ASP A 47 4.70 -5.12 19.97
C ASP A 47 3.86 -4.35 18.95
N TRP A 48 3.55 -3.10 19.30
CA TRP A 48 2.71 -2.21 18.49
C TRP A 48 3.37 -1.77 17.19
N TRP A 49 4.70 -1.86 17.07
CA TRP A 49 5.43 -1.61 15.83
C TRP A 49 4.90 -2.46 14.67
N PHE A 50 4.50 -3.70 14.96
CA PHE A 50 4.01 -4.64 13.96
C PHE A 50 2.51 -4.49 13.64
N PHE A 51 1.80 -3.54 14.26
CA PHE A 51 0.39 -3.33 13.98
C PHE A 51 0.12 -3.15 12.48
N PRO A 52 -0.88 -3.83 11.89
CA PRO A 52 -1.04 -3.94 10.44
C PRO A 52 -1.68 -2.70 9.80
N PHE A 53 -1.08 -1.53 9.99
CA PHE A 53 -1.58 -0.28 9.42
C PHE A 53 -0.46 0.57 8.80
N GLN A 54 0.51 -0.12 8.17
CA GLN A 54 1.49 0.50 7.28
C GLN A 54 0.89 0.73 5.87
N LEU A 55 1.55 1.54 5.04
CA LEU A 55 1.07 1.80 3.67
C LEU A 55 0.89 0.49 2.87
N CYS A 56 1.82 -0.43 3.08
CA CYS A 56 1.82 -1.78 2.50
C CYS A 56 0.74 -2.71 3.07
N SER A 57 0.09 -2.34 4.17
CA SER A 57 -1.02 -3.09 4.78
C SER A 57 -2.38 -2.69 4.19
N LEU A 58 -2.53 -1.44 3.72
CA LEU A 58 -3.77 -0.96 3.10
C LEU A 58 -4.36 -1.86 2.00
N PRO A 59 -3.56 -2.44 1.08
CA PRO A 59 -4.06 -3.28 -0.01
C PRO A 59 -4.86 -4.49 0.50
N MET A 60 -4.50 -5.05 1.66
CA MET A 60 -5.26 -6.13 2.30
C MET A 60 -6.72 -5.71 2.54
N TYR A 61 -6.91 -4.58 3.24
CA TYR A 61 -8.24 -4.05 3.55
C TYR A 61 -9.00 -3.63 2.29
N LEU A 62 -8.33 -2.90 1.39
CA LEU A 62 -8.95 -2.38 0.17
C LEU A 62 -9.41 -3.50 -0.76
N CYS A 63 -8.60 -4.55 -0.94
CA CYS A 63 -8.95 -5.72 -1.74
C CYS A 63 -10.12 -6.50 -1.14
N LEU A 64 -10.16 -6.67 0.18
CA LEU A 64 -11.28 -7.34 0.88
C LEU A 64 -12.60 -6.56 0.75
N LEU A 65 -12.53 -5.24 0.83
CA LEU A 65 -13.70 -4.36 0.72
C LEU A 65 -14.11 -4.10 -0.73
N LEU A 66 -13.24 -4.36 -1.70
CA LEU A 66 -13.44 -4.03 -3.11
C LEU A 66 -14.78 -4.52 -3.69
N PRO A 67 -15.22 -5.78 -3.45
CA PRO A 67 -16.49 -6.27 -3.98
C PRO A 67 -17.72 -5.54 -3.42
N ALA A 68 -17.61 -4.89 -2.26
CA ALA A 68 -18.70 -4.12 -1.65
C ALA A 68 -18.92 -2.76 -2.35
N PHE A 69 -17.93 -2.26 -3.09
CA PHE A 69 -18.08 -1.01 -3.82
C PHE A 69 -18.90 -1.22 -5.10
N LYS A 70 -19.93 -0.39 -5.25
CA LYS A 70 -20.68 -0.26 -6.50
C LYS A 70 -19.77 0.32 -7.60
N PRO A 71 -19.98 -0.04 -8.88
CA PRO A 71 -19.30 0.60 -10.00
C PRO A 71 -19.44 2.12 -9.93
N GLY A 72 -18.33 2.84 -10.12
CA GLY A 72 -18.31 4.29 -10.07
C GLY A 72 -16.99 4.87 -9.55
N PRO A 73 -16.93 6.20 -9.34
CA PRO A 73 -15.68 6.90 -9.08
C PRO A 73 -14.92 6.44 -7.83
N LYS A 74 -15.63 6.02 -6.79
CA LYS A 74 -15.01 5.51 -5.55
C LYS A 74 -14.26 4.20 -5.78
N LYS A 75 -14.89 3.25 -6.49
CA LYS A 75 -14.28 1.97 -6.82
C LYS A 75 -13.07 2.16 -7.74
N THR A 76 -13.20 3.02 -8.75
CA THR A 76 -12.11 3.38 -9.63
C THR A 76 -10.95 4.04 -8.88
N ALA A 77 -11.23 4.90 -7.89
CA ALA A 77 -10.19 5.47 -7.04
C ALA A 77 -9.46 4.40 -6.21
N VAL A 78 -10.14 3.36 -5.73
CA VAL A 78 -9.48 2.23 -5.05
C VAL A 78 -8.58 1.47 -6.02
N TYR A 79 -9.03 1.17 -7.24
CA TYR A 79 -8.15 0.58 -8.26
C TYR A 79 -6.93 1.45 -8.55
N THR A 80 -7.12 2.75 -8.79
CA THR A 80 -6.00 3.67 -9.03
C THR A 80 -5.05 3.72 -7.83
N PHE A 81 -5.57 3.70 -6.60
CA PHE A 81 -4.73 3.62 -5.39
C PHE A 81 -3.91 2.33 -5.32
N LEU A 82 -4.53 1.17 -5.64
CA LEU A 82 -3.86 -0.13 -5.72
C LEU A 82 -2.80 -0.18 -6.84
N GLN A 83 -3.01 0.58 -7.92
CA GLN A 83 -2.01 0.70 -8.98
C GLN A 83 -0.82 1.58 -8.56
N ASP A 84 -1.08 2.72 -7.92
CA ASP A 84 -0.05 3.74 -7.70
C ASP A 84 0.61 3.60 -6.33
N PHE A 85 -0.13 3.82 -5.24
CA PHE A 85 0.41 3.83 -3.87
C PHE A 85 0.82 2.44 -3.38
N ASN A 86 -0.01 1.42 -3.65
CA ASN A 86 0.30 0.04 -3.30
C ASN A 86 1.55 -0.47 -4.03
N LEU A 87 1.65 -0.21 -5.33
CA LEU A 87 2.82 -0.60 -6.12
C LEU A 87 4.08 0.12 -5.61
N LEU A 88 3.98 1.42 -5.34
CA LEU A 88 5.07 2.21 -4.76
C LEU A 88 5.55 1.59 -3.45
N GLY A 89 4.64 1.32 -2.52
CA GLY A 89 4.96 0.73 -1.22
C GLY A 89 5.58 -0.65 -1.34
N GLY A 90 5.02 -1.51 -2.21
CA GLY A 90 5.55 -2.83 -2.50
C GLY A 90 6.98 -2.78 -3.07
N LEU A 91 7.23 -1.93 -4.06
CA LEU A 91 8.57 -1.76 -4.64
C LEU A 91 9.56 -1.17 -3.64
N ALA A 92 9.18 -0.11 -2.91
CA ALA A 92 10.05 0.53 -1.93
C ALA A 92 10.51 -0.45 -0.84
N ALA A 93 9.60 -1.28 -0.32
CA ALA A 93 9.92 -2.27 0.69
C ALA A 93 10.79 -3.44 0.17
N LEU A 94 10.71 -3.77 -1.12
CA LEU A 94 11.61 -4.75 -1.74
C LEU A 94 13.02 -4.20 -1.97
N ILE A 95 13.13 -2.91 -2.32
CA ILE A 95 14.41 -2.21 -2.48
C ILE A 95 15.08 -2.02 -1.11
N VAL A 96 14.31 -1.54 -0.12
CA VAL A 96 14.75 -1.32 1.27
C VAL A 96 14.03 -2.32 2.17
N SER A 97 14.61 -3.52 2.29
CA SER A 97 13.98 -4.66 2.96
C SER A 97 14.38 -4.83 4.43
N ASP A 98 15.09 -3.86 5.01
CA ASP A 98 15.56 -3.93 6.40
C ASP A 98 14.44 -4.10 7.42
N GLY A 99 13.24 -3.59 7.13
CA GLY A 99 12.09 -3.64 8.04
C GLY A 99 11.52 -5.04 8.33
N PHE A 100 11.89 -6.08 7.55
CA PHE A 100 11.42 -7.46 7.77
C PHE A 100 12.53 -8.52 7.64
N ARG A 101 13.78 -8.10 7.40
CA ARG A 101 14.94 -9.00 7.42
C ARG A 101 15.51 -9.13 8.82
N GLY A 102 15.99 -10.33 9.16
CA GLY A 102 16.77 -10.55 10.38
C GLY A 102 15.97 -10.86 11.65
N ILE A 103 14.65 -10.74 11.64
CA ILE A 103 13.80 -11.14 12.79
C ILE A 103 13.71 -12.67 12.89
N HIS A 104 13.19 -13.30 11.83
CA HIS A 104 13.10 -14.75 11.70
C HIS A 104 12.92 -15.12 10.22
N TRP A 105 13.47 -16.26 9.77
CA TRP A 105 13.46 -16.61 8.34
C TRP A 105 12.03 -16.73 7.76
N THR A 106 11.07 -17.23 8.53
CA THR A 106 9.67 -17.33 8.08
C THR A 106 9.03 -15.95 7.92
N LEU A 107 9.35 -14.98 8.79
CA LEU A 107 8.86 -13.61 8.72
C LEU A 107 9.51 -12.85 7.56
N THR A 108 10.79 -13.12 7.28
CA THR A 108 11.47 -12.61 6.10
C THR A 108 10.86 -13.15 4.81
N LEU A 109 10.60 -14.46 4.74
CA LEU A 109 9.90 -15.06 3.59
C LEU A 109 8.49 -14.47 3.42
N HIS A 110 7.75 -14.33 4.53
CA HIS A 110 6.45 -13.68 4.54
C HIS A 110 6.54 -12.26 3.94
N GLY A 111 7.50 -11.43 4.39
CA GLY A 111 7.68 -10.07 3.88
C GLY A 111 7.93 -10.04 2.36
N TYR A 112 8.80 -10.90 1.85
CA TYR A 112 9.04 -10.99 0.40
C TYR A 112 7.79 -11.42 -0.37
N VAL A 113 7.10 -12.47 0.08
CA VAL A 113 5.86 -12.94 -0.57
C VAL A 113 4.78 -11.85 -0.54
N TRP A 114 4.63 -11.17 0.61
CA TRP A 114 3.71 -10.06 0.79
C TRP A 114 3.95 -8.95 -0.24
N HIS A 115 5.17 -8.40 -0.27
CA HIS A 115 5.47 -7.26 -1.13
C HIS A 115 5.52 -7.61 -2.62
N MET A 116 5.93 -8.84 -2.98
CA MET A 116 5.79 -9.31 -4.36
C MET A 116 4.33 -9.39 -4.80
N LEU A 117 3.43 -9.87 -3.93
CA LEU A 117 2.00 -9.88 -4.21
C LEU A 117 1.44 -8.46 -4.37
N LEU A 118 1.87 -7.49 -3.56
CA LEU A 118 1.49 -6.08 -3.73
C LEU A 118 1.87 -5.54 -5.11
N VAL A 119 3.09 -5.84 -5.56
CA VAL A 119 3.57 -5.47 -6.91
C VAL A 119 2.70 -6.13 -7.99
N CYS A 120 2.43 -7.42 -7.85
CA CYS A 120 1.55 -8.15 -8.77
C CYS A 120 0.13 -7.55 -8.81
N ILE A 121 -0.45 -7.16 -7.67
CA ILE A 121 -1.76 -6.50 -7.61
C ILE A 121 -1.75 -5.19 -8.40
N GLY A 122 -0.74 -4.34 -8.18
CA GLY A 122 -0.65 -3.05 -8.88
C GLY A 122 -0.53 -3.22 -10.39
N LEU A 123 0.34 -4.12 -10.84
CA LEU A 123 0.50 -4.46 -12.26
C LEU A 123 -0.75 -5.11 -12.86
N PHE A 124 -1.43 -5.98 -12.11
CA PHE A 124 -2.68 -6.60 -12.53
C PHE A 124 -3.75 -5.53 -12.77
N VAL A 125 -3.92 -4.58 -11.83
CA VAL A 125 -4.82 -3.41 -11.98
C VAL A 125 -4.53 -2.59 -13.23
N PHE A 126 -3.26 -2.30 -13.49
CA PHE A 126 -2.85 -1.60 -14.71
C PHE A 126 -3.19 -2.41 -15.98
N CYS A 127 -2.82 -3.68 -16.04
CA CYS A 127 -3.06 -4.55 -17.19
C CYS A 127 -4.56 -4.77 -17.46
N GLY A 128 -5.37 -4.82 -16.41
CA GLY A 128 -6.83 -4.88 -16.49
C GLY A 128 -7.48 -3.57 -16.96
N GLY A 129 -6.73 -2.45 -16.95
CA GLY A 129 -7.21 -1.14 -17.39
C GLY A 129 -8.34 -0.57 -16.53
N ARG A 130 -8.44 -0.99 -15.25
CA ARG A 130 -9.53 -0.62 -14.33
C ARG A 130 -9.30 0.68 -13.55
N SER A 131 -8.09 1.21 -13.62
CA SER A 131 -7.70 2.51 -13.06
C SER A 131 -8.15 3.67 -13.95
N ASP A 132 -8.22 4.86 -13.37
CA ASP A 132 -8.41 6.14 -14.08
C ASP A 132 -7.04 6.83 -14.19
N LEU A 133 -6.39 6.73 -15.36
CA LEU A 133 -5.08 7.34 -15.64
C LEU A 133 -5.14 8.85 -15.93
N SER A 134 -6.28 9.51 -15.71
CA SER A 134 -6.33 10.97 -15.81
C SER A 134 -5.75 11.62 -14.54
N ARG A 135 -5.29 12.87 -14.66
CA ARG A 135 -4.90 13.68 -13.48
C ARG A 135 -6.01 13.73 -12.43
N LYS A 136 -7.28 13.76 -12.85
CA LYS A 136 -8.44 13.72 -11.94
C LYS A 136 -8.55 12.36 -11.23
N GLY A 137 -8.26 11.27 -11.93
CA GLY A 137 -8.17 9.92 -11.39
C GLY A 137 -7.14 9.82 -10.28
N TYR A 138 -5.92 10.31 -10.51
CA TYR A 138 -4.90 10.41 -9.47
C TYR A 138 -5.37 11.24 -8.27
N LEU A 139 -5.88 12.46 -8.50
CA LEU A 139 -6.36 13.32 -7.41
C LEU A 139 -7.48 12.70 -6.57
N ARG A 140 -8.29 11.79 -7.14
CA ARG A 140 -9.33 11.04 -6.41
C ARG A 140 -8.78 9.99 -5.46
N THR A 141 -7.51 9.61 -5.59
CA THR A 141 -6.84 8.68 -4.64
C THR A 141 -6.36 9.39 -3.38
N LEU A 142 -6.08 10.70 -3.46
CA LEU A 142 -5.51 11.47 -2.36
C LEU A 142 -6.39 11.50 -1.09
N PRO A 143 -7.72 11.64 -1.16
CA PRO A 143 -8.56 11.53 0.04
C PRO A 143 -8.38 10.20 0.77
N LEU A 144 -8.27 9.07 0.04
CA LEU A 144 -8.03 7.77 0.65
C LEU A 144 -6.65 7.73 1.32
N PHE A 145 -5.62 8.26 0.66
CA PHE A 145 -4.28 8.38 1.23
C PHE A 145 -4.29 9.21 2.52
N PHE A 146 -4.80 10.44 2.48
CA PHE A 146 -4.78 11.35 3.63
C PHE A 146 -5.67 10.87 4.79
N LEU A 147 -6.81 10.23 4.52
CA LEU A 147 -7.60 9.58 5.57
C LEU A 147 -6.83 8.44 6.22
N SER A 148 -6.07 7.67 5.44
CA SER A 148 -5.20 6.61 5.99
C SER A 148 -4.05 7.20 6.79
N CYS A 149 -3.43 8.30 6.34
CA CYS A 149 -2.41 9.00 7.11
C CYS A 149 -2.96 9.57 8.43
N ALA A 150 -4.17 10.13 8.41
CA ALA A 150 -4.83 10.61 9.63
C ALA A 150 -5.10 9.46 10.61
N ALA A 151 -5.58 8.32 10.11
CA ALA A 151 -5.76 7.13 10.94
C ALA A 151 -4.43 6.60 11.49
N ALA A 152 -3.37 6.53 10.67
CA ALA A 152 -2.03 6.13 11.10
C ALA A 152 -1.49 7.07 12.19
N PHE A 153 -1.66 8.38 12.02
CA PHE A 153 -1.27 9.38 13.02
C PHE A 153 -2.05 9.23 14.33
N LEU A 154 -3.36 8.99 14.26
CA LEU A 154 -4.18 8.70 15.45
C LEU A 154 -3.72 7.42 16.15
N ILE A 155 -3.41 6.35 15.41
CA ILE A 155 -2.83 5.13 15.99
C ILE A 155 -1.51 5.44 16.69
N ASN A 156 -0.64 6.25 16.09
CA ASN A 156 0.65 6.60 16.69
C ASN A 156 0.49 7.35 18.02
N ILE A 157 -0.54 8.19 18.16
CA ILE A 157 -0.84 8.93 19.39
C ILE A 157 -1.49 8.01 20.45
N LEU A 158 -2.44 7.17 20.03
CA LEU A 158 -3.32 6.44 20.94
C LEU A 158 -2.79 5.06 21.33
N ALA A 159 -1.91 4.47 20.51
CA ALA A 159 -1.31 3.18 20.81
C ALA A 159 -0.45 3.25 22.08
N PRO A 160 -0.51 2.22 22.95
CA PRO A 160 0.42 2.07 24.06
C PRO A 160 1.88 2.19 23.61
N GLY A 161 2.73 2.78 24.46
CA GLY A 161 4.16 2.92 24.17
C GLY A 161 4.59 4.23 23.51
N HIS A 162 3.76 5.28 23.52
CA HIS A 162 4.13 6.66 23.10
C HIS A 162 4.85 6.74 21.74
N GLY A 163 4.21 6.23 20.69
CA GLY A 163 4.75 6.28 19.33
C GLY A 163 5.44 5.02 18.84
N GLN A 164 5.57 3.97 19.66
CA GLN A 164 6.16 2.69 19.25
C GLN A 164 5.45 2.02 18.07
N ALA A 165 4.20 2.39 17.79
CA ALA A 165 3.51 1.90 16.60
C ALA A 165 4.19 2.35 15.28
N ASP A 166 4.58 3.63 15.17
CA ASP A 166 5.16 4.22 13.94
C ASP A 166 4.44 3.86 12.63
N MET A 167 3.11 3.84 12.67
CA MET A 167 2.29 3.64 11.48
C MET A 167 2.62 4.71 10.44
N PHE A 168 2.89 4.25 9.22
CA PHE A 168 3.33 5.06 8.09
C PHE A 168 4.67 5.76 8.31
N TYR A 169 5.46 5.36 9.30
CA TYR A 169 6.73 6.01 9.65
C TYR A 169 6.60 7.50 9.99
N ILE A 170 5.43 7.89 10.52
CA ILE A 170 5.06 9.27 10.86
C ILE A 170 4.74 9.43 12.36
N SER A 171 5.46 8.74 13.24
CA SER A 171 5.37 8.96 14.69
C SER A 171 5.59 10.45 15.03
N PRO A 172 4.77 11.04 15.93
CA PRO A 172 5.01 12.41 16.39
C PRO A 172 6.06 12.52 17.49
N TYR A 173 6.53 11.39 18.03
CA TYR A 173 7.35 11.37 19.23
C TYR A 173 8.84 11.26 18.94
N TYR A 174 9.23 10.68 17.81
CA TYR A 174 10.63 10.50 17.44
C TYR A 174 10.85 10.58 15.92
N PRO A 175 12.09 10.82 15.47
CA PRO A 175 12.45 10.84 14.06
C PRO A 175 12.07 9.55 13.32
N SER A 176 11.53 9.67 12.10
CA SER A 176 11.17 8.54 11.24
C SER A 176 12.29 7.50 11.15
N THR A 177 11.95 6.22 11.08
CA THR A 177 12.93 5.14 10.85
C THR A 177 13.36 5.02 9.39
N GLN A 178 12.74 5.79 8.48
CA GLN A 178 13.18 5.88 7.09
C GLN A 178 14.51 6.64 7.02
N PRO A 179 15.61 6.04 6.53
CA PRO A 179 16.97 6.57 6.73
C PRO A 179 17.17 8.04 6.33
N VAL A 180 16.64 8.44 5.17
CA VAL A 180 16.77 9.83 4.69
C VAL A 180 15.92 10.80 5.52
N PHE A 181 14.72 10.39 5.93
CA PHE A 181 13.80 11.25 6.68
C PHE A 181 14.15 11.31 8.16
N HIS A 182 14.85 10.30 8.67
CA HIS A 182 15.47 10.31 10.00
C HIS A 182 16.40 11.51 10.14
N GLU A 183 17.39 11.61 9.24
CA GLU A 183 18.37 12.70 9.24
C GLU A 183 17.68 14.05 9.09
N ILE A 184 16.74 14.17 8.15
CA ILE A 184 15.98 15.42 7.95
C ILE A 184 15.24 15.81 9.23
N ALA A 185 14.60 14.87 9.94
CA ALA A 185 13.90 15.14 11.19
C ALA A 185 14.84 15.65 12.29
N LEU A 186 16.10 15.22 12.33
CA LEU A 186 17.10 15.74 13.26
C LEU A 186 17.47 17.20 12.96
N TYR A 187 17.40 17.64 11.69
CA TYR A 187 17.74 19.01 11.30
C TYR A 187 16.56 20.00 11.36
N ILE A 188 15.39 19.62 10.86
CA ILE A 188 14.23 20.52 10.72
C ILE A 188 13.07 20.19 11.66
N GLY A 189 13.22 19.17 12.50
CA GLY A 189 12.19 18.69 13.42
C GLY A 189 11.30 17.59 12.84
N ILE A 190 10.65 16.84 13.73
CA ILE A 190 9.87 15.63 13.41
C ILE A 190 8.66 15.95 12.52
N MET A 191 7.83 16.93 12.91
CA MET A 191 6.61 17.26 12.16
C MET A 191 6.90 17.74 10.73
N PRO A 192 7.81 18.69 10.48
CA PRO A 192 8.17 19.08 9.12
C PRO A 192 8.73 17.92 8.27
N ALA A 193 9.56 17.05 8.87
CA ALA A 193 10.10 15.88 8.18
C ALA A 193 9.03 14.86 7.82
N ASN A 194 8.07 14.60 8.71
CA ASN A 194 6.94 13.70 8.45
C ASN A 194 6.04 14.25 7.33
N LEU A 195 5.78 15.57 7.31
CA LEU A 195 5.02 16.20 6.21
C LEU A 195 5.77 16.09 4.87
N LEU A 196 7.10 16.29 4.90
CA LEU A 196 7.93 16.11 3.72
C LEU A 196 7.91 14.66 3.23
N TYR A 197 7.99 13.68 4.14
CA TYR A 197 7.85 12.26 3.81
C TYR A 197 6.53 11.96 3.10
N LEU A 198 5.39 12.41 3.65
CA LEU A 198 4.08 12.21 3.02
C LEU A 198 3.97 12.88 1.65
N LEU A 199 4.59 14.05 1.48
CA LEU A 199 4.68 14.72 0.18
C LEU A 199 5.52 13.89 -0.80
N THR A 200 6.66 13.34 -0.37
CA THR A 200 7.49 12.47 -1.20
C THR A 200 6.73 11.21 -1.64
N VAL A 201 5.94 10.60 -0.76
CA VAL A 201 5.08 9.46 -1.12
C VAL A 201 4.05 9.86 -2.18
N CYS A 202 3.40 11.02 -2.04
CA CYS A 202 2.49 11.56 -3.06
C CYS A 202 3.21 11.81 -4.39
N VAL A 203 4.39 12.43 -4.37
CA VAL A 203 5.17 12.69 -5.58
C VAL A 203 5.59 11.38 -6.26
N GLY A 204 6.04 10.39 -5.49
CA GLY A 204 6.39 9.06 -6.00
C GLY A 204 5.20 8.37 -6.67
N ALA A 205 4.03 8.41 -6.04
CA ALA A 205 2.81 7.84 -6.61
C ALA A 205 2.38 8.58 -7.89
N ALA A 206 2.51 9.91 -7.92
CA ALA A 206 2.22 10.71 -9.12
C ALA A 206 3.19 10.40 -10.28
N ILE A 207 4.47 10.15 -9.99
CA ILE A 207 5.46 9.74 -11.00
C ILE A 207 5.09 8.38 -11.57
N LEU A 208 4.78 7.39 -10.72
CA LEU A 208 4.31 6.07 -11.19
C LEU A 208 3.03 6.19 -12.02
N HIS A 209 2.08 7.01 -11.59
CA HIS A 209 0.87 7.28 -12.34
C HIS A 209 1.18 7.80 -13.75
N ALA A 210 2.07 8.81 -13.86
CA ALA A 210 2.47 9.37 -15.15
C ALA A 210 3.21 8.36 -16.04
N LEU A 211 4.02 7.47 -15.45
CA LEU A 211 4.65 6.37 -16.17
C LEU A 211 3.60 5.41 -16.73
N PHE A 212 2.57 5.07 -15.96
CA PHE A 212 1.46 4.25 -16.44
C PHE A 212 0.64 4.95 -17.53
N CYS A 213 0.40 6.26 -17.44
CA CYS A 213 -0.24 7.02 -18.53
C CYS A 213 0.54 6.85 -19.85
N LYS A 214 1.86 7.03 -19.80
CA LYS A 214 2.74 6.87 -20.98
C LYS A 214 2.76 5.42 -21.48
N ALA A 215 2.92 4.45 -20.57
CA ALA A 215 2.92 3.04 -20.90
C ALA A 215 1.59 2.59 -21.52
N SER A 216 0.46 3.09 -21.01
CA SER A 216 -0.88 2.81 -21.55
C SER A 216 -1.03 3.31 -22.99
N ALA A 217 -0.45 4.47 -23.31
CA ALA A 217 -0.46 5.01 -24.67
C ALA A 217 0.42 4.17 -25.61
N TRP A 218 1.61 3.78 -25.17
CA TRP A 218 2.55 2.97 -25.95
C TRP A 218 2.07 1.53 -26.20
N LEU A 219 1.48 0.91 -25.17
CA LEU A 219 0.97 -0.47 -25.23
C LEU A 219 -0.47 -0.56 -25.79
N HIS A 220 -1.04 0.56 -26.24
CA HIS A 220 -2.42 0.67 -26.70
C HIS A 220 -3.42 0.01 -25.73
N ILE A 221 -3.32 0.35 -24.45
CA ILE A 221 -4.24 -0.10 -23.41
C ILE A 221 -5.37 0.95 -23.30
N PRO A 222 -6.55 0.76 -23.96
CA PRO A 222 -7.72 1.61 -23.73
C PRO A 222 -8.19 1.64 -22.27
N GLN A 223 -8.47 2.83 -21.76
CA GLN A 223 -8.94 3.01 -20.39
C GLN A 223 -10.37 2.47 -20.25
N TYR A 224 -10.66 1.77 -19.14
CA TYR A 224 -12.04 1.38 -18.81
C TYR A 224 -12.84 2.65 -18.49
N LYS A 225 -13.61 3.13 -19.47
CA LYS A 225 -14.62 4.16 -19.22
C LYS A 225 -15.74 3.51 -18.43
N SER A 226 -15.81 3.79 -17.12
CA SER A 226 -17.02 3.48 -16.36
C SER A 226 -18.18 4.20 -17.05
N ARG A 227 -19.08 3.45 -17.67
CA ARG A 227 -20.37 3.99 -18.11
C ARG A 227 -21.17 4.42 -16.88
#